data_AF-A0A1I0R604-F1
#
_entry.id   AF-A0A1I0R604-F1
#
_cell.length_a   1.000
_cell.length_b   1.000
_cell.length_c   1.000
_cell.angle_alpha   90.00
_cell.angle_beta   90.00
_cell.angle_gamma   90.00
#
_symmetry.space_group_name_H-M   'P 1'
#
loop_
_entity.id
_entity.type
_entity.pdbx_description
1 polymer ?
#
loop_
_entity_poly.entity_id
_entity_poly.type
_entity_poly.pdbx_seq_one_letter_code
_entity_poly.pdbx_strand_id
1 'polypeptide(L)'
;MIFSSIAELRSNPTTPQSNEVCNVLGYWTAGDGGGGEFFWDAGSALNDNNGTVIRPDLPQGNNGVWRRLYETEINVKWFGAKGDASMDASAAFTSALNYLPDGGVLFLDGIFQISNVSVPAIKNVTISGGIVRPGSGTGFTRTGSTLIVNGTTYQGITFECSTTGVVCINENPDFSSSGNLGIHVTGCFFELSNGAVGVSLSGSDFNKITENHFNCESNGVAIRTVSASAFTKTPMESIISKNTFRTGVAFTQVIAADSTSALEGFTFEGNKLFASTFSIAKCNSIKILNNHFVSSNCTIDGIFNSIVQGNYFDRTTAGAILLNVKHVQRNVMNLQIVNNHFNAQGQAGDMVIFSGGNAANQTTCITISGNQYVGGVNNISQKISGIVFNSSLGGITKVYIGAENYFNMYSCIRLDTALDRSVIDNFVARDISWYAENMNATTLGSYSRADFLWKVMKAYLLTPTYISTNVSESVLSQVVSYQQMMRTPVITIQNITSNFPPYFSFSATNLSNGSIVFNLIKNATAPGNGRGDVSADVILDATQYLAPL
;
A
#
# COMPACT_ATOMS: atom_id res chain seq x y z
N MET A 1 13.12 58.49 10.10
CA MET A 1 13.09 58.72 8.63
C MET A 1 12.15 57.74 7.95
N ILE A 2 11.66 58.03 6.75
CA ILE A 2 10.84 57.10 5.95
C ILE A 2 11.46 56.97 4.56
N PHE A 3 11.62 55.73 4.08
CA PHE A 3 12.10 55.40 2.74
C PHE A 3 11.06 54.55 2.01
N SER A 4 10.93 54.72 0.69
CA SER A 4 9.96 53.96 -0.11
C SER A 4 10.44 52.54 -0.42
N SER A 5 11.76 52.31 -0.44
CA SER A 5 12.38 51.03 -0.79
C SER A 5 13.73 50.80 -0.10
N ILE A 6 14.22 49.56 -0.13
CA ILE A 6 15.57 49.22 0.36
C ILE A 6 16.65 49.91 -0.48
N ALA A 7 16.43 50.08 -1.79
CA ALA A 7 17.36 50.82 -2.65
C ALA A 7 17.46 52.31 -2.24
N GLU A 8 16.35 52.93 -1.83
CA GLU A 8 16.35 54.29 -1.31
C GLU A 8 17.06 54.39 0.05
N LEU A 9 16.85 53.43 0.95
CA LEU A 9 17.59 53.34 2.21
C LEU A 9 19.11 53.23 1.97
N ARG A 10 19.53 52.39 1.01
CA ARG A 10 20.96 52.19 0.67
C ARG A 10 21.62 53.45 0.12
N SER A 11 20.91 54.15 -0.74
CA SER A 11 21.44 55.34 -1.44
C SER A 11 21.31 56.64 -0.64
N ASN A 12 20.78 56.58 0.59
CA ASN A 12 20.66 57.75 1.44
C ASN A 12 22.04 58.38 1.73
N PRO A 13 22.31 59.62 1.28
CA PRO A 13 23.62 60.24 1.43
C PRO A 13 23.93 60.68 2.87
N THR A 14 22.94 60.70 3.77
CA THR A 14 23.15 61.15 5.15
C THR A 14 23.77 60.03 5.99
N THR A 15 24.89 60.33 6.67
CA THR A 15 25.43 59.44 7.70
C THR A 15 24.47 59.35 8.88
N PRO A 16 23.87 58.19 9.17
CA PRO A 16 22.91 58.07 10.26
C PRO A 16 23.61 58.13 11.63
N GLN A 17 22.90 58.62 12.64
CA GLN A 17 23.38 58.62 14.02
C GLN A 17 23.16 57.24 14.67
N SER A 18 24.00 56.86 15.63
CA SER A 18 23.85 55.59 16.34
C SER A 18 22.46 55.46 16.98
N ASN A 19 21.82 54.30 16.82
CA ASN A 19 20.44 54.00 17.25
C ASN A 19 19.35 54.83 16.57
N GLU A 20 19.66 55.55 15.49
CA GLU A 20 18.65 56.21 14.67
C GLU A 20 17.70 55.17 14.06
N VAL A 21 16.40 55.49 14.02
CA VAL A 21 15.35 54.59 13.51
C VAL A 21 14.77 55.14 12.21
N CYS A 22 14.55 54.23 11.25
CA CYS A 22 13.81 54.52 10.04
C CYS A 22 12.76 53.45 9.74
N ASN A 23 11.77 53.84 8.95
CA ASN A 23 10.78 52.92 8.40
C ASN A 23 10.94 52.84 6.88
N VAL A 24 10.96 51.62 6.34
CA VAL A 24 11.00 51.36 4.91
C VAL A 24 9.64 50.83 4.47
N LEU A 25 8.99 51.43 3.48
CA LEU A 25 7.61 51.08 3.09
C LEU A 25 7.52 49.80 2.25
N GLY A 26 8.61 49.33 1.66
CA GLY A 26 8.68 48.12 0.84
C GLY A 26 10.12 47.69 0.52
N TYR A 27 10.30 46.51 -0.08
CA TYR A 27 11.62 46.10 -0.55
C TYR A 27 12.01 46.82 -1.83
N TRP A 28 11.17 46.67 -2.85
CA TRP A 28 11.28 47.27 -4.18
C TRP A 28 10.50 48.57 -4.26
N THR A 29 9.27 48.57 -3.77
CA THR A 29 8.34 49.70 -3.83
C THR A 29 7.43 49.72 -2.61
N ALA A 30 7.00 50.91 -2.19
CA ALA A 30 6.10 51.06 -1.05
C ALA A 30 4.87 50.14 -1.15
N GLY A 31 4.60 49.38 -0.10
CA GLY A 31 3.44 48.49 0.01
C GLY A 31 3.63 47.07 -0.54
N ASP A 32 4.82 46.68 -1.00
CA ASP A 32 5.08 45.32 -1.50
C ASP A 32 5.23 44.24 -0.38
N GLY A 33 5.20 44.66 0.89
CA GLY A 33 5.31 43.79 2.06
C GLY A 33 6.75 43.42 2.46
N GLY A 34 7.76 43.89 1.74
CA GLY A 34 9.17 43.66 2.07
C GLY A 34 9.82 44.75 2.95
N GLY A 35 9.06 45.80 3.27
CA GLY A 35 9.45 46.91 4.15
C GLY A 35 9.49 46.55 5.64
N GLY A 36 9.70 47.55 6.51
CA GLY A 36 9.71 47.41 7.97
C GLY A 36 10.56 48.47 8.66
N GLU A 37 10.63 48.39 9.99
CA GLU A 37 11.45 49.27 10.82
C GLU A 37 12.89 48.79 10.94
N PHE A 38 13.83 49.73 10.95
CA PHE A 38 15.27 49.48 11.08
C PHE A 38 15.90 50.46 12.05
N PHE A 39 16.92 50.03 12.77
CA PHE A 39 17.80 50.91 13.53
C PHE A 39 19.23 50.90 12.98
N TRP A 40 19.93 52.01 13.11
CA TRP A 40 21.32 52.14 12.71
C TRP A 40 22.26 51.62 13.81
N ASP A 41 23.07 50.64 13.46
CA ASP A 41 24.12 50.08 14.32
C ASP A 41 25.49 50.53 13.80
N ALA A 42 25.97 51.66 14.32
CA ALA A 42 27.19 52.33 13.85
C ALA A 42 28.47 51.50 14.06
N GLY A 43 28.47 50.57 15.01
CA GLY A 43 29.63 49.74 15.38
C GLY A 43 29.64 48.36 14.74
N SER A 44 28.55 47.97 14.07
CA SER A 44 28.40 46.61 13.56
C SER A 44 29.11 46.40 12.22
N ALA A 45 29.97 45.37 12.18
CA ALA A 45 30.66 44.91 10.98
C ALA A 45 29.92 43.74 10.29
N LEU A 46 28.63 43.56 10.55
CA LEU A 46 27.86 42.51 9.89
C LEU A 46 27.88 42.70 8.37
N ASN A 47 27.90 41.57 7.67
CA ASN A 47 27.78 41.54 6.22
C ASN A 47 26.34 41.87 5.82
N ASP A 48 26.22 42.58 4.72
CA ASP A 48 24.94 42.80 4.07
C ASP A 48 24.33 41.46 3.66
N ASN A 49 23.07 41.23 4.01
CA ASN A 49 22.34 40.03 3.61
C ASN A 49 21.10 40.36 2.75
N ASN A 50 21.00 41.61 2.32
CA ASN A 50 19.91 42.14 1.52
C ASN A 50 18.52 41.93 2.15
N GLY A 51 18.41 41.85 3.48
CA GLY A 51 17.09 41.78 4.11
C GLY A 51 16.98 42.21 5.57
N THR A 52 17.66 41.52 6.50
CA THR A 52 17.67 41.90 7.93
C THR A 52 18.85 42.79 8.30
N VAL A 53 19.91 42.80 7.47
CA VAL A 53 21.08 43.66 7.57
C VAL A 53 21.31 44.33 6.22
N ILE A 54 21.19 45.67 6.20
CA ILE A 54 21.35 46.50 5.00
C ILE A 54 22.52 47.44 5.20
N ARG A 55 23.53 47.36 4.33
CA ARG A 55 24.67 48.27 4.32
C ARG A 55 24.39 49.43 3.34
N PRO A 56 24.58 50.70 3.72
CA PRO A 56 24.47 51.83 2.81
C PRO A 56 25.56 51.80 1.72
N ASP A 57 25.27 52.40 0.57
CA ASP A 57 26.19 52.50 -0.58
C ASP A 57 27.16 53.70 -0.44
N LEU A 58 27.44 54.13 0.78
CA LEU A 58 28.24 55.32 1.08
C LEU A 58 29.75 55.09 0.84
N PRO A 59 30.50 56.11 0.37
CA PRO A 59 31.96 56.02 0.20
C PRO A 59 32.70 55.75 1.52
N GLN A 60 33.88 55.13 1.42
CA GLN A 60 34.72 54.64 2.52
C GLN A 60 34.73 55.57 3.76
N GLY A 61 34.28 55.05 4.91
CA GLY A 61 34.33 55.74 6.21
C GLY A 61 33.17 55.40 7.15
N ASN A 62 32.03 54.95 6.62
CA ASN A 62 30.88 54.50 7.42
C ASN A 62 30.88 52.97 7.56
N ASN A 63 31.21 52.49 8.75
CA ASN A 63 31.33 51.06 9.04
C ASN A 63 30.05 50.38 9.53
N GLY A 64 28.97 51.15 9.76
CA GLY A 64 27.72 50.63 10.33
C GLY A 64 26.77 49.96 9.34
N VAL A 65 25.68 49.42 9.87
CA VAL A 65 24.60 48.77 9.12
C VAL A 65 23.23 49.14 9.67
N TRP A 66 22.22 49.14 8.81
CA TRP A 66 20.82 49.14 9.22
C TRP A 66 20.40 47.72 9.59
N ARG A 67 19.88 47.55 10.81
CA ARG A 67 19.38 46.28 11.32
C ARG A 67 17.87 46.33 11.44
N ARG A 68 17.19 45.36 10.83
CA ARG A 68 15.74 45.23 10.90
C ARG A 68 15.31 44.94 12.33
N LEU A 69 14.26 45.63 12.79
CA LEU A 69 13.56 45.33 14.02
C LEU A 69 12.44 44.33 13.72
N TYR A 70 12.50 43.14 14.31
CA TYR A 70 11.50 42.08 14.17
C TYR A 70 11.60 41.11 15.37
N GLU A 71 10.54 40.35 15.65
CA GLU A 71 10.44 39.53 16.87
C GLU A 71 10.62 38.02 16.65
N THR A 72 10.04 37.45 15.59
CA THR A 72 9.98 35.98 15.47
C THR A 72 10.17 35.47 14.04
N GLU A 73 9.19 35.68 13.18
CA GLU A 73 9.14 35.03 11.86
C GLU A 73 9.90 35.84 10.81
N ILE A 74 10.54 35.12 9.90
CA ILE A 74 11.23 35.71 8.76
C ILE A 74 10.31 35.67 7.56
N ASN A 75 10.04 36.82 6.94
CA ASN A 75 9.31 36.87 5.69
C ASN A 75 10.28 36.85 4.50
N VAL A 76 10.05 35.98 3.52
CA VAL A 76 10.88 35.89 2.32
C VAL A 76 10.90 37.19 1.49
N LYS A 77 9.84 38.01 1.59
CA LYS A 77 9.77 39.34 0.96
C LYS A 77 10.83 40.31 1.50
N TRP A 78 11.28 40.12 2.74
CA TRP A 78 12.36 40.93 3.30
C TRP A 78 13.68 40.74 2.57
N PHE A 79 13.86 39.62 1.86
CA PHE A 79 15.05 39.28 1.08
C PHE A 79 14.85 39.51 -0.43
N GLY A 80 13.81 40.25 -0.81
CA GLY A 80 13.56 40.69 -2.18
C GLY A 80 12.62 39.83 -3.00
N ALA A 81 11.98 38.81 -2.41
CA ALA A 81 10.89 38.12 -3.11
C ALA A 81 9.68 39.06 -3.27
N LYS A 82 9.01 39.02 -4.43
CA LYS A 82 7.83 39.88 -4.69
C LYS A 82 6.51 39.29 -4.18
N GLY A 83 6.35 37.98 -4.27
CA GLY A 83 5.12 37.29 -3.86
C GLY A 83 3.93 37.46 -4.82
N ASP A 84 4.18 37.85 -6.08
CA ASP A 84 3.18 38.01 -7.14
C ASP A 84 3.40 37.05 -8.33
N ALA A 85 4.30 36.07 -8.19
CA ALA A 85 4.77 35.15 -9.22
C ALA A 85 5.35 35.81 -10.50
N SER A 86 5.69 37.10 -10.48
CA SER A 86 6.24 37.81 -11.66
C SER A 86 7.73 37.57 -11.89
N MET A 87 8.46 37.15 -10.86
CA MET A 87 9.91 36.94 -10.87
C MET A 87 10.28 35.69 -10.08
N ASP A 88 11.40 35.06 -10.46
CA ASP A 88 11.97 33.93 -9.74
C ASP A 88 12.48 34.37 -8.36
N ALA A 89 11.89 33.79 -7.31
CA ALA A 89 12.21 34.09 -5.92
C ALA A 89 13.33 33.21 -5.35
N SER A 90 13.93 32.31 -6.13
CA SER A 90 14.94 31.34 -5.68
C SER A 90 16.09 31.96 -4.88
N ALA A 91 16.61 33.10 -5.31
CA ALA A 91 17.69 33.80 -4.62
C ALA A 91 17.24 34.34 -3.24
N ALA A 92 16.04 34.92 -3.16
CA ALA A 92 15.48 35.44 -1.92
C ALA A 92 15.20 34.31 -0.91
N PHE A 93 14.67 33.17 -1.37
CA PHE A 93 14.50 31.98 -0.54
C PHE A 93 15.84 31.49 0.01
N THR A 94 16.86 31.38 -0.84
CA THR A 94 18.20 30.93 -0.44
C THR A 94 18.80 31.87 0.62
N SER A 95 18.70 33.18 0.42
CA SER A 95 19.17 34.18 1.40
C SER A 95 18.41 34.11 2.73
N ALA A 96 17.09 33.97 2.69
CA ALA A 96 16.27 33.89 3.89
C ALA A 96 16.55 32.60 4.70
N LEU A 97 16.72 31.46 4.01
CA LEU A 97 17.06 30.19 4.65
C LEU A 97 18.48 30.18 5.21
N ASN A 98 19.46 30.80 4.52
CA ASN A 98 20.81 30.98 5.06
C ASN A 98 20.85 31.88 6.32
N TYR A 99 19.81 32.69 6.53
CA TYR A 99 19.64 33.48 7.76
C TYR A 99 19.06 32.66 8.93
N LEU A 100 18.52 31.47 8.67
CA LEU A 100 17.92 30.57 9.66
C LEU A 100 18.73 29.26 9.84
N PRO A 101 20.07 29.29 10.01
CA PRO A 101 20.88 28.06 10.05
C PRO A 101 20.54 27.17 11.26
N ASP A 102 20.13 27.78 12.38
CA ASP A 102 19.85 27.09 13.65
C ASP A 102 18.35 26.85 13.90
N GLY A 103 17.50 27.11 12.92
CA GLY A 103 16.05 26.94 12.99
C GLY A 103 15.27 28.25 13.00
N GLY A 104 13.94 28.14 12.96
CA GLY A 104 13.02 29.27 12.91
C GLY A 104 11.89 29.07 11.91
N VAL A 105 11.11 30.12 11.66
CA VAL A 105 10.00 30.09 10.70
C VAL A 105 10.28 31.01 9.53
N LEU A 106 10.26 30.45 8.32
CA LEU A 106 10.19 31.20 7.07
C LEU A 106 8.72 31.28 6.64
N PHE A 107 8.12 32.45 6.76
CA PHE A 107 6.75 32.72 6.37
C PHE A 107 6.67 33.19 4.91
N LEU A 108 5.74 32.60 4.17
CA LEU A 108 5.45 32.91 2.78
C LEU A 108 4.12 33.65 2.69
N ASP A 109 4.18 34.93 2.34
CA ASP A 109 3.01 35.75 2.06
C ASP A 109 2.92 36.05 0.56
N GLY A 110 2.09 35.30 -0.16
CA GLY A 110 1.87 35.50 -1.59
C GLY A 110 2.22 34.27 -2.43
N ILE A 111 2.44 34.50 -3.72
CA ILE A 111 2.69 33.49 -4.73
C ILE A 111 4.12 33.62 -5.24
N PHE A 112 4.90 32.54 -5.15
CA PHE A 112 6.32 32.55 -5.45
C PHE A 112 6.65 31.55 -6.54
N GLN A 113 7.14 32.03 -7.68
CA GLN A 113 7.80 31.16 -8.65
C GLN A 113 9.22 30.90 -8.16
N ILE A 114 9.63 29.63 -8.14
CA ILE A 114 10.98 29.25 -7.74
C ILE A 114 11.54 28.19 -8.68
N SER A 115 12.76 28.38 -9.17
CA SER A 115 13.42 27.43 -10.07
C SER A 115 14.19 26.35 -9.30
N ASN A 116 15.13 26.79 -8.46
CA ASN A 116 15.95 25.93 -7.61
C ASN A 116 16.26 26.67 -6.29
N VAL A 117 16.02 26.03 -5.16
CA VAL A 117 16.46 26.49 -3.85
C VAL A 117 17.33 25.40 -3.25
N SER A 118 18.62 25.69 -3.13
CA SER A 118 19.61 24.78 -2.54
C SER A 118 20.29 25.50 -1.38
N VAL A 119 20.10 24.99 -0.18
CA VAL A 119 20.78 25.45 1.03
C VAL A 119 21.56 24.31 1.69
N PRO A 120 22.67 24.62 2.41
CA PRO A 120 23.28 23.65 3.31
C PRO A 120 22.26 23.11 4.31
N ALA A 121 22.53 21.96 4.94
CA ALA A 121 21.61 21.39 5.93
C ALA A 121 21.28 22.41 7.02
N ILE A 122 20.03 22.87 7.02
CA ILE A 122 19.43 23.64 8.10
C ILE A 122 18.67 22.67 9.00
N LYS A 123 18.59 22.99 10.28
CA LYS A 123 17.91 22.16 11.27
C LYS A 123 16.73 22.93 11.84
N ASN A 124 15.58 22.27 12.00
CA ASN A 124 14.43 22.83 12.71
C ASN A 124 13.86 24.11 12.08
N VAL A 125 13.92 24.22 10.75
CA VAL A 125 13.25 25.30 10.02
C VAL A 125 11.84 24.86 9.65
N THR A 126 10.87 25.74 9.86
CA THR A 126 9.51 25.58 9.35
C THR A 126 9.29 26.58 8.23
N ILE A 127 8.97 26.10 7.03
CA ILE A 127 8.51 26.93 5.93
C ILE A 127 6.99 26.85 5.92
N SER A 128 6.32 27.99 5.99
CA SER A 128 4.87 27.99 6.14
C SER A 128 4.15 29.05 5.32
N GLY A 129 2.91 28.73 4.94
CA GLY A 129 2.01 29.62 4.22
C GLY A 129 2.29 29.73 2.72
N GLY A 130 1.54 30.62 2.07
CA GLY A 130 1.74 31.02 0.69
C GLY A 130 1.48 29.94 -0.36
N ILE A 131 1.78 30.32 -1.61
CA ILE A 131 1.70 29.46 -2.78
C ILE A 131 3.08 29.42 -3.43
N VAL A 132 3.55 28.21 -3.72
CA VAL A 132 4.82 27.93 -4.38
C VAL A 132 4.53 27.36 -5.76
N ARG A 133 5.13 27.96 -6.80
CA ARG A 133 5.08 27.52 -8.19
C ARG A 133 6.47 27.03 -8.62
N PRO A 134 6.71 25.72 -8.53
CA PRO A 134 7.92 25.09 -9.05
C PRO A 134 8.13 25.38 -10.55
N GLY A 135 9.25 26.01 -10.88
CA GLY A 135 9.67 26.32 -12.24
C GLY A 135 10.33 25.12 -12.95
N SER A 136 10.49 25.23 -14.27
CA SER A 136 11.12 24.21 -15.11
C SER A 136 12.64 24.17 -14.94
N GLY A 137 13.13 23.43 -13.94
CA GLY A 137 14.51 22.97 -13.92
C GLY A 137 14.69 21.87 -14.96
N THR A 138 15.58 22.05 -15.94
CA THR A 138 15.83 21.05 -16.98
C THR A 138 16.36 19.75 -16.39
N GLY A 139 15.58 18.68 -16.47
CA GLY A 139 16.09 17.32 -16.50
C GLY A 139 16.43 16.69 -15.15
N PHE A 140 16.16 15.39 -15.09
CA PHE A 140 16.53 14.50 -14.01
C PHE A 140 18.07 14.40 -13.88
N THR A 141 18.67 15.22 -13.03
CA THR A 141 20.06 15.01 -12.56
C THR A 141 20.21 15.54 -11.15
N ARG A 142 19.52 14.96 -10.14
CA ARG A 142 19.74 15.22 -8.69
C ARG A 142 19.65 16.70 -8.21
N THR A 143 19.43 17.65 -9.14
CA THR A 143 19.62 19.11 -9.02
C THR A 143 18.50 19.88 -9.75
N GLY A 144 17.40 19.21 -10.13
CA GLY A 144 16.19 19.82 -10.69
C GLY A 144 15.06 19.96 -9.67
N SER A 145 15.43 20.07 -8.39
CA SER A 145 14.50 20.16 -7.27
C SER A 145 14.17 21.61 -6.99
N THR A 146 12.91 21.90 -6.72
CA THR A 146 12.50 23.28 -6.45
C THR A 146 12.81 23.71 -5.02
N LEU A 147 12.69 22.83 -4.03
CA LEU A 147 12.96 23.13 -2.63
C LEU A 147 13.69 21.95 -1.98
N ILE A 148 14.99 22.13 -1.71
CA ILE A 148 15.89 21.10 -1.15
C ILE A 148 16.17 21.44 0.30
N VAL A 149 15.51 20.79 1.26
CA VAL A 149 15.84 21.02 2.65
C VAL A 149 15.53 19.82 3.56
N ASN A 150 16.57 19.05 3.93
CA ASN A 150 16.47 18.03 4.98
C ASN A 150 16.31 18.72 6.35
N GLY A 151 15.63 18.09 7.31
CA GLY A 151 15.44 18.67 8.65
C GLY A 151 14.46 19.86 8.70
N THR A 152 13.61 19.98 7.69
CA THR A 152 12.64 21.06 7.52
C THR A 152 11.20 20.57 7.63
N THR A 153 10.36 21.41 8.22
CA THR A 153 8.91 21.25 8.22
C THR A 153 8.29 22.16 7.16
N TYR A 154 7.53 21.59 6.23
CA TYR A 154 6.68 22.30 5.28
C TYR A 154 5.26 22.28 5.82
N GLN A 155 4.69 23.45 6.09
CA GLN A 155 3.41 23.57 6.75
C GLN A 155 2.44 24.49 6.03
N GLY A 156 1.26 23.99 5.64
CA GLY A 156 0.20 24.85 5.11
C GLY A 156 0.54 25.54 3.78
N ILE A 157 1.51 25.00 3.02
CA ILE A 157 1.93 25.54 1.72
C ILE A 157 1.05 24.94 0.63
N THR A 158 0.65 25.75 -0.36
CA THR A 158 0.08 25.24 -1.61
C THR A 158 1.17 25.15 -2.68
N PHE A 159 1.42 23.97 -3.22
CA PHE A 159 2.33 23.74 -4.34
C PHE A 159 1.54 23.62 -5.64
N GLU A 160 1.71 24.57 -6.55
CA GLU A 160 1.11 24.57 -7.89
C GLU A 160 2.17 24.18 -8.93
N CYS A 161 2.24 22.89 -9.26
CA CYS A 161 3.24 22.37 -10.19
C CYS A 161 2.61 22.04 -11.54
N SER A 162 2.75 22.95 -12.50
CA SER A 162 2.21 22.81 -13.86
C SER A 162 3.19 22.20 -14.87
N THR A 163 4.39 21.84 -14.44
CA THR A 163 5.49 21.43 -15.33
C THR A 163 5.83 19.94 -15.16
N THR A 164 5.80 19.19 -16.26
CA THR A 164 6.23 17.79 -16.30
C THR A 164 7.69 17.64 -15.86
N GLY A 165 7.96 16.63 -15.02
CA GLY A 165 9.31 16.29 -14.57
C GLY A 165 9.83 17.12 -13.40
N VAL A 166 9.05 18.09 -12.91
CA VAL A 166 9.40 18.91 -11.74
C VAL A 166 9.02 18.20 -10.46
N VAL A 167 9.84 18.40 -9.42
CA VAL A 167 9.63 17.88 -8.07
C VAL A 167 9.44 19.06 -7.11
N CYS A 168 8.29 19.15 -6.44
CA CYS A 168 8.01 20.27 -5.52
C CYS A 168 8.95 20.24 -4.32
N ILE A 169 9.01 19.09 -3.63
CA ILE A 169 9.90 18.85 -2.49
C ILE A 169 10.78 17.64 -2.83
N ASN A 170 12.09 17.85 -2.87
CA ASN A 170 13.03 16.75 -3.03
C ASN A 170 13.92 16.66 -1.80
N GLU A 171 13.90 15.49 -1.20
CA GLU A 171 14.86 15.13 -0.18
C GLU A 171 16.26 15.06 -0.78
N ASN A 172 17.27 15.55 -0.06
CA ASN A 172 18.65 15.52 -0.54
C ASN A 172 19.33 14.21 -0.10
N PRO A 173 19.80 13.36 -1.04
CA PRO A 173 20.47 12.10 -0.71
C PRO A 173 21.85 12.26 -0.04
N ASP A 174 22.47 13.44 -0.11
CA ASP A 174 23.90 13.60 0.22
C ASP A 174 24.20 13.85 1.70
N PHE A 175 23.18 13.97 2.54
CA PHE A 175 23.33 14.35 3.95
C PHE A 175 23.46 13.16 4.92
N SER A 176 23.84 11.99 4.41
CA SER A 176 24.00 10.72 5.15
C SER A 176 24.98 10.77 6.33
N SER A 177 25.76 11.85 6.50
CA SER A 177 26.69 12.05 7.62
C SER A 177 26.18 13.00 8.73
N SER A 178 25.02 13.63 8.58
CA SER A 178 24.61 14.80 9.41
C SER A 178 23.54 14.55 10.49
N GLY A 179 23.19 13.28 10.74
CA GLY A 179 22.15 12.90 11.70
C GLY A 179 20.76 12.81 11.07
N ASN A 180 19.85 12.16 11.79
CA ASN A 180 18.47 11.80 11.41
C ASN A 180 17.58 13.00 11.06
N LEU A 181 17.83 13.65 9.92
CA LEU A 181 17.10 14.84 9.47
C LEU A 181 16.15 14.49 8.32
N GLY A 182 15.05 13.81 8.63
CA GLY A 182 13.94 13.63 7.70
C GLY A 182 13.21 14.94 7.38
N ILE A 183 12.31 14.90 6.40
CA ILE A 183 11.38 16.01 6.13
C ILE A 183 10.05 15.78 6.84
N HIS A 184 9.42 16.86 7.31
CA HIS A 184 8.01 16.83 7.75
C HIS A 184 7.19 17.68 6.78
N VAL A 185 6.19 17.09 6.13
CA VAL A 185 5.26 17.80 5.25
C VAL A 185 3.86 17.66 5.85
N THR A 186 3.23 18.78 6.22
CA THR A 186 1.93 18.74 6.88
C THR A 186 0.97 19.87 6.55
N GLY A 187 -0.31 19.55 6.38
CA GLY A 187 -1.33 20.55 6.04
C GLY A 187 -1.14 21.20 4.68
N CYS A 188 -0.27 20.65 3.82
CA CYS A 188 0.03 21.21 2.50
C CYS A 188 -0.97 20.73 1.45
N PHE A 189 -1.14 21.54 0.41
CA PHE A 189 -1.93 21.25 -0.77
C PHE A 189 -1.00 21.11 -1.98
N PHE A 190 -1.20 20.09 -2.80
CA PHE A 190 -0.41 19.86 -4.00
C PHE A 190 -1.32 19.75 -5.21
N GLU A 191 -1.20 20.70 -6.14
CA GLU A 191 -1.84 20.70 -7.45
C GLU A 191 -0.78 20.30 -8.48
N LEU A 192 -0.84 19.04 -8.93
CA LEU A 192 0.24 18.42 -9.73
C LEU A 192 -0.24 18.07 -11.14
N SER A 193 0.38 18.67 -12.15
CA SER A 193 0.15 18.32 -13.55
C SER A 193 0.73 16.95 -13.92
N ASN A 194 0.42 16.48 -15.13
CA ASN A 194 0.96 15.23 -15.65
C ASN A 194 2.51 15.19 -15.60
N GLY A 195 3.03 14.18 -14.90
CA GLY A 195 4.45 13.92 -14.73
C GLY A 195 5.16 14.83 -13.70
N ALA A 196 4.45 15.71 -13.01
CA ALA A 196 4.96 16.41 -11.84
C ALA A 196 5.01 15.47 -10.62
N VAL A 197 5.91 15.76 -9.67
CA VAL A 197 6.05 15.00 -8.43
C VAL A 197 5.90 15.93 -7.22
N GLY A 198 5.03 15.60 -6.27
CA GLY A 198 4.85 16.37 -5.05
C GLY A 198 6.05 16.24 -4.13
N VAL A 199 6.26 15.04 -3.59
CA VAL A 199 7.34 14.73 -2.66
C VAL A 199 8.19 13.59 -3.20
N SER A 200 9.51 13.79 -3.26
CA SER A 200 10.48 12.78 -3.63
C SER A 200 11.38 12.48 -2.43
N LEU A 201 11.36 11.24 -1.97
CA LEU A 201 12.13 10.73 -0.84
C LEU A 201 13.34 9.93 -1.35
N SER A 202 14.51 10.12 -0.76
CA SER A 202 15.78 9.58 -1.27
C SER A 202 16.69 8.92 -0.26
N GLY A 203 16.34 8.79 1.03
CA GLY A 203 17.10 7.92 1.95
C GLY A 203 17.36 8.43 3.36
N SER A 204 16.62 9.41 3.86
CA SER A 204 16.64 9.85 5.25
C SER A 204 15.70 9.00 6.10
N ASP A 205 16.10 8.84 7.35
CA ASP A 205 15.26 8.26 8.38
C ASP A 205 14.24 9.31 8.87
N PHE A 206 13.05 8.86 9.29
CA PHE A 206 12.02 9.66 9.97
C PHE A 206 11.23 10.70 9.14
N ASN A 207 11.02 10.47 7.85
CA ASN A 207 10.11 11.31 7.07
C ASN A 207 8.66 11.23 7.60
N LYS A 208 8.00 12.37 7.76
CA LYS A 208 6.59 12.45 8.13
C LYS A 208 5.84 13.20 7.06
N ILE A 209 4.90 12.55 6.39
CA ILE A 209 4.02 13.18 5.41
C ILE A 209 2.60 13.01 5.92
N THR A 210 2.06 14.06 6.56
CA THR A 210 0.83 13.94 7.35
C THR A 210 -0.19 15.01 7.04
N GLU A 211 -1.46 14.63 6.88
CA GLU A 211 -2.57 15.60 6.77
C GLU A 211 -2.45 16.53 5.53
N ASN A 212 -1.91 16.03 4.43
CA ASN A 212 -1.80 16.76 3.17
C ASN A 212 -2.91 16.38 2.19
N HIS A 213 -3.16 17.25 1.21
CA HIS A 213 -4.06 16.98 0.08
C HIS A 213 -3.27 17.03 -1.23
N PHE A 214 -3.21 15.89 -1.92
CA PHE A 214 -2.62 15.76 -3.25
C PHE A 214 -3.73 15.65 -4.29
N ASN A 215 -3.76 16.59 -5.23
CA ASN A 215 -4.59 16.59 -6.41
C ASN A 215 -3.69 16.43 -7.64
N CYS A 216 -3.66 15.21 -8.19
CA CYS A 216 -2.76 14.85 -9.28
C CYS A 216 -3.55 14.66 -10.57
N GLU A 217 -3.10 15.24 -11.68
CA GLU A 217 -3.54 14.77 -13.00
C GLU A 217 -3.15 13.29 -13.20
N SER A 218 -3.63 12.67 -14.29
CA SER A 218 -3.55 11.22 -14.51
C SER A 218 -2.15 10.61 -14.36
N ASN A 219 -1.10 11.35 -14.69
CA ASN A 219 0.29 10.92 -14.57
C ASN A 219 1.09 11.70 -13.49
N GLY A 220 0.43 12.55 -12.70
CA GLY A 220 1.06 13.22 -11.57
C GLY A 220 1.36 12.23 -10.44
N VAL A 221 2.48 12.42 -9.76
CA VAL A 221 2.93 11.54 -8.67
C VAL A 221 2.93 12.33 -7.36
N ALA A 222 2.04 11.99 -6.43
CA ALA A 222 1.99 12.65 -5.14
C ALA A 222 3.29 12.41 -4.35
N ILE A 223 3.64 11.13 -4.16
CA ILE A 223 4.82 10.74 -3.40
C ILE A 223 5.61 9.67 -4.17
N ARG A 224 6.92 9.90 -4.27
CA ARG A 224 7.86 8.98 -4.89
C ARG A 224 9.00 8.68 -3.92
N THR A 225 9.36 7.41 -3.78
CA THR A 225 10.64 7.03 -3.15
C THR A 225 11.64 6.63 -4.23
N VAL A 226 12.88 7.08 -4.14
CA VAL A 226 13.98 6.73 -5.04
C VAL A 226 15.01 5.91 -4.27
N SER A 227 15.15 4.62 -4.59
CA SER A 227 16.21 3.78 -4.02
C SER A 227 17.49 3.98 -4.84
N ALA A 228 18.50 4.66 -4.28
CA ALA A 228 19.82 4.76 -4.88
C ALA A 228 20.77 3.68 -4.30
N SER A 229 21.68 3.18 -5.15
CA SER A 229 22.63 2.10 -4.85
C SER A 229 23.61 2.39 -3.70
N ALA A 230 23.65 3.61 -3.17
CA ALA A 230 24.57 4.03 -2.10
C ALA A 230 23.96 4.02 -0.68
N PHE A 231 22.66 3.76 -0.51
CA PHE A 231 22.04 3.77 0.82
C PHE A 231 22.18 2.41 1.50
N THR A 232 23.32 2.23 2.16
CA THR A 232 23.53 1.14 3.10
C THR A 232 22.85 1.46 4.43
N LYS A 233 21.82 0.67 4.75
CA LYS A 233 21.37 0.37 6.12
C LYS A 233 20.89 1.54 6.98
N THR A 234 19.57 1.76 6.97
CA THR A 234 18.76 1.94 8.19
C THR A 234 17.29 1.76 7.83
N PRO A 235 16.45 1.24 8.75
CA PRO A 235 15.01 1.22 8.54
C PRO A 235 14.51 2.66 8.41
N MET A 236 14.00 3.01 7.24
CA MET A 236 13.26 4.24 7.03
C MET A 236 11.96 4.16 7.84
N GLU A 237 11.95 4.67 9.07
CA GLU A 237 10.74 4.84 9.88
C GLU A 237 9.86 6.00 9.34
N SER A 238 9.62 5.99 8.03
CA SER A 238 8.82 7.01 7.37
C SER A 238 7.33 6.72 7.59
N ILE A 239 6.60 7.75 7.99
CA ILE A 239 5.16 7.70 8.25
C ILE A 239 4.46 8.57 7.22
N ILE A 240 3.59 7.97 6.43
CA ILE A 240 2.67 8.67 5.54
C ILE A 240 1.26 8.45 6.07
N SER A 241 0.67 9.47 6.67
CA SER A 241 -0.62 9.29 7.33
C SER A 241 -1.63 10.41 7.16
N LYS A 242 -2.92 10.04 7.17
CA LYS A 242 -4.05 10.98 7.08
C LYS A 242 -4.03 11.90 5.85
N ASN A 243 -3.34 11.52 4.78
CA ASN A 243 -3.33 12.29 3.55
C ASN A 243 -4.55 11.95 2.69
N THR A 244 -4.95 12.89 1.85
CA THR A 244 -5.95 12.66 0.79
C THR A 244 -5.26 12.71 -0.56
N PHE A 245 -5.39 11.64 -1.35
CA PHE A 245 -4.88 11.53 -2.71
C PHE A 245 -6.06 11.49 -3.68
N ARG A 246 -6.08 12.39 -4.66
CA ARG A 246 -7.07 12.43 -5.73
C ARG A 246 -6.36 12.25 -7.06
N THR A 247 -6.81 11.26 -7.81
CA THR A 247 -6.33 10.90 -9.15
C THR A 247 -4.83 10.63 -9.21
N GLY A 248 -4.32 10.24 -10.38
CA GLY A 248 -2.88 10.01 -10.59
C GLY A 248 -2.27 8.88 -9.75
N VAL A 249 -1.03 9.08 -9.34
CA VAL A 249 -0.23 8.13 -8.55
C VAL A 249 -0.07 8.66 -7.13
N ALA A 250 -0.74 8.04 -6.16
CA ALA A 250 -0.63 8.41 -4.74
C ALA A 250 0.76 8.09 -4.19
N PHE A 251 1.28 6.92 -4.55
CA PHE A 251 2.60 6.47 -4.10
C PHE A 251 3.22 5.58 -5.16
N THR A 252 4.48 5.84 -5.48
CA THR A 252 5.30 4.94 -6.31
C THR A 252 6.71 4.83 -5.78
N GLN A 253 7.29 3.65 -5.92
CA GLN A 253 8.70 3.44 -5.69
C GLN A 253 9.44 3.32 -7.02
N VAL A 254 10.52 4.09 -7.16
CA VAL A 254 11.48 3.98 -8.26
C VAL A 254 12.72 3.27 -7.74
N ILE A 255 13.02 2.13 -8.35
CA ILE A 255 14.15 1.26 -7.97
C ILE A 255 15.23 1.42 -9.04
N ALA A 256 16.45 1.80 -8.66
CA ALA A 256 17.58 1.76 -9.58
C ALA A 256 17.85 0.30 -10.03
N ALA A 257 18.14 0.09 -11.31
CA ALA A 257 18.21 -1.23 -11.96
C ALA A 257 19.19 -2.23 -11.30
N ASP A 258 20.15 -1.74 -10.53
CA ASP A 258 21.22 -2.47 -9.85
C ASP A 258 21.07 -2.50 -8.30
N SER A 259 20.04 -1.86 -7.74
CA SER A 259 19.86 -1.80 -6.29
C SER A 259 19.38 -3.13 -5.69
N THR A 260 20.15 -3.64 -4.73
CA THR A 260 19.81 -4.74 -3.82
C THR A 260 19.12 -4.25 -2.55
N SER A 261 19.09 -2.93 -2.34
CA SER A 261 18.54 -2.27 -1.15
C SER A 261 17.02 -2.24 -1.17
N ALA A 262 16.40 -2.95 -0.23
CA ALA A 262 14.96 -2.91 -0.01
C ALA A 262 14.61 -1.83 1.00
N LEU A 263 13.45 -1.18 0.82
CA LEU A 263 12.91 -0.25 1.83
C LEU A 263 12.57 -1.02 3.11
N GLU A 264 12.95 -0.51 4.28
CA GLU A 264 12.57 -1.06 5.59
C GLU A 264 11.77 -0.03 6.38
N GLY A 265 10.76 -0.45 7.16
CA GLY A 265 10.17 0.38 8.22
C GLY A 265 9.05 1.35 7.82
N PHE A 266 8.48 1.20 6.62
CA PHE A 266 7.53 2.17 6.08
C PHE A 266 6.10 1.96 6.63
N THR A 267 5.45 3.03 7.10
CA THR A 267 4.04 3.00 7.55
C THR A 267 3.17 3.93 6.72
N PHE A 268 2.14 3.36 6.10
CA PHE A 268 1.12 4.04 5.33
C PHE A 268 -0.24 3.89 6.04
N GLU A 269 -0.67 4.92 6.76
CA GLU A 269 -1.79 4.81 7.70
C GLU A 269 -2.88 5.87 7.57
N GLY A 270 -4.16 5.47 7.59
CA GLY A 270 -5.27 6.42 7.72
C GLY A 270 -5.46 7.34 6.50
N ASN A 271 -4.87 7.00 5.35
CA ASN A 271 -4.96 7.80 4.13
C ASN A 271 -6.25 7.53 3.37
N LYS A 272 -6.67 8.50 2.55
CA LYS A 272 -7.80 8.38 1.62
C LYS A 272 -7.31 8.49 0.19
N LEU A 273 -7.58 7.50 -0.64
CA LEU A 273 -7.14 7.40 -2.02
C LEU A 273 -8.37 7.35 -2.91
N PHE A 274 -8.52 8.31 -3.83
CA PHE A 274 -9.65 8.40 -4.75
C PHE A 274 -9.15 8.33 -6.19
N ALA A 275 -9.53 7.30 -6.93
CA ALA A 275 -9.13 7.07 -8.31
C ALA A 275 -7.60 7.17 -8.55
N SER A 276 -6.81 6.74 -7.56
CA SER A 276 -5.35 6.87 -7.58
C SER A 276 -4.68 5.50 -7.49
N THR A 277 -3.40 5.44 -7.84
CA THR A 277 -2.62 4.19 -7.75
C THR A 277 -1.64 4.24 -6.59
N PHE A 278 -1.58 3.14 -5.85
CA PHE A 278 -0.55 2.88 -4.84
C PHE A 278 0.29 1.70 -5.34
N SER A 279 1.59 1.91 -5.50
CA SER A 279 2.52 0.86 -5.92
C SER A 279 3.82 0.91 -5.13
N ILE A 280 4.19 -0.19 -4.50
CA ILE A 280 5.48 -0.36 -3.82
C ILE A 280 6.18 -1.61 -4.33
N ALA A 281 7.52 -1.59 -4.43
CA ALA A 281 8.29 -2.69 -5.01
C ALA A 281 9.63 -2.92 -4.29
N LYS A 282 10.00 -4.17 -3.97
CA LYS A 282 11.24 -4.50 -3.22
C LYS A 282 11.31 -3.80 -1.86
N CYS A 283 10.40 -4.16 -0.94
CA CYS A 283 10.35 -3.60 0.41
C CYS A 283 10.42 -4.73 1.47
N ASN A 284 11.33 -4.61 2.42
CA ASN A 284 11.56 -5.58 3.51
C ASN A 284 10.48 -5.53 4.60
N SER A 285 9.82 -4.39 4.79
CA SER A 285 8.66 -4.29 5.69
C SER A 285 7.84 -3.04 5.39
N ILE A 286 6.53 -3.24 5.19
CA ILE A 286 5.54 -2.18 5.10
C ILE A 286 4.33 -2.47 5.98
N LYS A 287 3.80 -1.43 6.61
CA LYS A 287 2.50 -1.43 7.27
C LYS A 287 1.53 -0.57 6.46
N ILE A 288 0.45 -1.16 5.95
CA ILE A 288 -0.66 -0.49 5.29
C ILE A 288 -1.87 -0.60 6.21
N LEU A 289 -2.15 0.46 6.96
CA LEU A 289 -3.08 0.43 8.10
C LEU A 289 -4.25 1.41 7.90
N ASN A 290 -5.48 0.96 8.10
CA ASN A 290 -6.64 1.85 8.25
C ASN A 290 -6.86 2.84 7.09
N ASN A 291 -6.44 2.50 5.86
CA ASN A 291 -6.59 3.37 4.69
C ASN A 291 -7.92 3.12 3.97
N HIS A 292 -8.37 4.10 3.21
CA HIS A 292 -9.56 4.03 2.37
C HIS A 292 -9.15 4.16 0.89
N PHE A 293 -9.23 3.07 0.13
CA PHE A 293 -8.95 2.99 -1.30
C PHE A 293 -10.27 2.99 -2.09
N VAL A 294 -10.67 4.11 -2.66
CA VAL A 294 -11.86 4.24 -3.53
C VAL A 294 -11.41 4.32 -4.97
N SER A 295 -11.89 3.42 -5.82
CA SER A 295 -11.52 3.34 -7.25
C SER A 295 -10.01 3.24 -7.47
N SER A 296 -9.28 2.75 -6.47
CA SER A 296 -7.83 2.84 -6.39
C SER A 296 -7.23 1.45 -6.35
N ASN A 297 -6.14 1.26 -7.09
CA ASN A 297 -5.43 -0.02 -7.12
C ASN A 297 -4.28 0.03 -6.12
N CYS A 298 -4.18 -1.00 -5.27
CA CYS A 298 -3.03 -1.22 -4.40
C CYS A 298 -2.19 -2.36 -4.98
N THR A 299 -0.95 -2.08 -5.37
CA THR A 299 0.03 -3.08 -5.79
C THR A 299 1.20 -3.12 -4.82
N ILE A 300 1.53 -4.33 -4.39
CA ILE A 300 2.59 -4.64 -3.46
C ILE A 300 3.49 -5.67 -4.13
N ASP A 301 4.74 -5.33 -4.40
CA ASP A 301 5.66 -6.18 -5.17
C ASP A 301 6.95 -6.45 -4.38
N GLY A 302 7.42 -7.71 -4.33
CA GLY A 302 8.77 -8.03 -3.81
C GLY A 302 8.95 -7.80 -2.32
N ILE A 303 8.05 -8.33 -1.48
CA ILE A 303 7.95 -7.91 -0.07
C ILE A 303 8.31 -8.98 0.97
N PHE A 304 8.89 -8.53 2.09
CA PHE A 304 9.10 -9.27 3.34
C PHE A 304 8.27 -8.65 4.50
N ASN A 305 7.96 -9.42 5.55
CA ASN A 305 7.39 -8.95 6.84
C ASN A 305 6.44 -7.75 6.80
N SER A 306 5.24 -7.92 6.25
CA SER A 306 4.33 -6.81 5.97
C SER A 306 2.92 -7.05 6.48
N ILE A 307 2.25 -5.96 6.82
CA ILE A 307 0.92 -5.96 7.43
C ILE A 307 0.00 -5.08 6.58
N VAL A 308 -1.09 -5.64 6.09
CA VAL A 308 -2.21 -4.94 5.45
C VAL A 308 -3.41 -5.12 6.37
N GLN A 309 -3.73 -4.10 7.16
CA GLN A 309 -4.74 -4.22 8.22
C GLN A 309 -5.73 -3.07 8.26
N GLY A 310 -7.02 -3.38 8.49
CA GLY A 310 -8.04 -2.36 8.75
C GLY A 310 -8.40 -1.49 7.56
N ASN A 311 -7.97 -1.84 6.34
CA ASN A 311 -8.19 -1.02 5.17
C ASN A 311 -9.57 -1.27 4.55
N TYR A 312 -10.15 -0.24 3.94
CA TYR A 312 -11.38 -0.33 3.14
C TYR A 312 -11.02 -0.14 1.67
N PHE A 313 -11.26 -1.16 0.85
CA PHE A 313 -11.04 -1.17 -0.59
C PHE A 313 -12.38 -1.19 -1.31
N ASP A 314 -12.61 -0.21 -2.18
CA ASP A 314 -13.86 -0.02 -2.92
C ASP A 314 -13.60 0.09 -4.42
N ARG A 315 -14.17 -0.83 -5.19
CA ARG A 315 -14.05 -0.86 -6.65
C ARG A 315 -15.23 -0.15 -7.28
N THR A 316 -14.99 0.95 -7.96
CA THR A 316 -16.03 1.60 -8.77
C THR A 316 -15.91 1.30 -10.28
N THR A 317 -14.84 0.62 -10.71
CA THR A 317 -14.55 0.37 -12.13
C THR A 317 -14.28 -1.12 -12.38
N ALA A 318 -14.89 -1.70 -13.41
CA ALA A 318 -14.73 -3.11 -13.74
C ALA A 318 -13.28 -3.48 -14.09
N GLY A 319 -12.85 -4.66 -13.67
CA GLY A 319 -11.52 -5.23 -13.98
C GLY A 319 -10.38 -4.75 -13.09
N ALA A 320 -10.60 -3.74 -12.24
CA ALA A 320 -9.57 -3.20 -11.33
C ALA A 320 -9.25 -4.18 -10.19
N ILE A 321 -7.99 -4.50 -9.95
CA ILE A 321 -7.58 -5.34 -8.81
C ILE A 321 -7.45 -4.46 -7.57
N LEU A 322 -8.17 -4.78 -6.50
CA LEU A 322 -8.15 -3.98 -5.27
C LEU A 322 -6.80 -4.10 -4.55
N LEU A 323 -6.31 -5.34 -4.40
CA LEU A 323 -5.01 -5.64 -3.83
C LEU A 323 -4.26 -6.67 -4.68
N ASN A 324 -3.14 -6.25 -5.25
CA ASN A 324 -2.28 -7.09 -6.08
C ASN A 324 -0.94 -7.33 -5.39
N VAL A 325 -0.69 -8.55 -4.94
CA VAL A 325 0.56 -8.97 -4.32
C VAL A 325 1.39 -9.74 -5.35
N LYS A 326 2.55 -9.18 -5.71
CA LYS A 326 3.46 -9.69 -6.74
C LYS A 326 4.82 -10.10 -6.16
N HIS A 327 5.50 -11.01 -6.87
CA HIS A 327 6.87 -11.46 -6.61
C HIS A 327 7.17 -11.66 -5.12
N VAL A 328 6.35 -12.45 -4.45
CA VAL A 328 6.60 -12.92 -3.08
C VAL A 328 7.95 -13.66 -3.06
N GLN A 329 9.03 -13.03 -2.56
CA GLN A 329 10.44 -13.48 -2.72
C GLN A 329 11.21 -13.51 -1.39
N ARG A 330 12.05 -14.55 -1.23
CA ARG A 330 13.12 -14.88 -0.24
C ARG A 330 12.69 -14.93 1.25
N ASN A 331 13.37 -15.78 2.03
CA ASN A 331 13.46 -15.86 3.51
C ASN A 331 12.24 -15.44 4.39
N VAL A 332 11.67 -16.41 5.13
CA VAL A 332 10.65 -16.29 6.20
C VAL A 332 9.80 -15.03 6.11
N MET A 333 8.89 -14.99 5.13
CA MET A 333 7.91 -13.92 4.99
C MET A 333 6.73 -14.15 5.94
N ASN A 334 6.42 -13.17 6.78
CA ASN A 334 5.13 -13.03 7.45
C ASN A 334 4.33 -11.92 6.76
N LEU A 335 3.49 -12.28 5.78
CA LEU A 335 2.50 -11.37 5.22
C LEU A 335 1.18 -11.55 5.96
N GLN A 336 0.67 -10.47 6.55
CA GLN A 336 -0.61 -10.45 7.23
C GLN A 336 -1.60 -9.57 6.46
N ILE A 337 -2.73 -10.13 6.05
CA ILE A 337 -3.86 -9.41 5.47
C ILE A 337 -5.03 -9.62 6.43
N VAL A 338 -5.28 -8.64 7.30
CA VAL A 338 -6.15 -8.82 8.47
C VAL A 338 -7.18 -7.72 8.60
N ASN A 339 -8.45 -8.06 8.88
CA ASN A 339 -9.50 -7.09 9.18
C ASN A 339 -9.71 -6.02 8.09
N ASN A 340 -9.53 -6.35 6.82
CA ASN A 340 -9.80 -5.43 5.70
C ASN A 340 -11.20 -5.64 5.15
N HIS A 341 -11.80 -4.61 4.57
CA HIS A 341 -13.05 -4.67 3.83
C HIS A 341 -12.76 -4.52 2.34
N PHE A 342 -13.17 -5.48 1.52
CA PHE A 342 -13.06 -5.46 0.07
C PHE A 342 -14.47 -5.43 -0.54
N ASN A 343 -14.82 -4.35 -1.21
CA ASN A 343 -16.11 -4.15 -1.83
C ASN A 343 -15.95 -3.99 -3.34
N ALA A 344 -16.50 -4.91 -4.10
CA ALA A 344 -16.47 -4.87 -5.56
C ALA A 344 -17.59 -4.03 -6.19
N GLN A 345 -18.58 -3.55 -5.42
CA GLN A 345 -19.75 -2.78 -5.88
C GLN A 345 -20.47 -3.38 -7.10
N GLY A 346 -20.48 -4.71 -7.20
CA GLY A 346 -21.07 -5.41 -8.35
C GLY A 346 -20.31 -5.26 -9.66
N GLN A 347 -19.03 -4.89 -9.62
CA GLN A 347 -18.13 -4.81 -10.76
C GLN A 347 -17.28 -6.09 -10.89
N ALA A 348 -17.20 -6.63 -12.11
CA ALA A 348 -16.37 -7.78 -12.45
C ALA A 348 -14.89 -7.60 -12.08
N GLY A 349 -14.20 -8.70 -11.78
CA GLY A 349 -12.74 -8.73 -11.54
C GLY A 349 -12.34 -9.32 -10.18
N ASP A 350 -11.05 -9.62 -10.05
CA ASP A 350 -10.47 -10.27 -8.88
C ASP A 350 -10.12 -9.24 -7.80
N MET A 351 -10.54 -9.44 -6.54
CA MET A 351 -10.30 -8.43 -5.49
C MET A 351 -8.88 -8.51 -4.94
N VAL A 352 -8.46 -9.69 -4.49
CA VAL A 352 -7.10 -9.94 -4.02
C VAL A 352 -6.44 -10.93 -4.96
N ILE A 353 -5.30 -10.56 -5.55
CA ILE A 353 -4.49 -11.47 -6.36
C ILE A 353 -3.13 -11.66 -5.72
N PHE A 354 -2.72 -12.91 -5.58
CA PHE A 354 -1.34 -13.32 -5.35
C PHE A 354 -0.76 -13.86 -6.66
N SER A 355 0.35 -13.26 -7.09
CA SER A 355 1.09 -13.69 -8.27
C SER A 355 2.58 -13.84 -7.94
N GLY A 356 3.19 -14.90 -8.44
CA GLY A 356 4.57 -15.25 -8.10
C GLY A 356 5.58 -14.90 -9.17
N GLY A 357 6.85 -14.95 -8.77
CA GLY A 357 8.01 -14.94 -9.66
C GLY A 357 8.67 -16.32 -9.72
N ASN A 358 9.49 -16.56 -10.75
CA ASN A 358 10.15 -17.83 -11.09
C ASN A 358 11.20 -18.36 -10.08
N ALA A 359 10.97 -18.32 -8.77
CA ALA A 359 11.95 -18.77 -7.77
C ALA A 359 11.53 -20.09 -7.09
N ALA A 360 12.13 -21.20 -7.53
CA ALA A 360 11.99 -22.49 -6.84
C ALA A 360 12.57 -22.43 -5.39
N ASN A 361 11.96 -23.18 -4.46
CA ASN A 361 12.42 -23.48 -3.09
C ASN A 361 12.38 -22.34 -2.04
N GLN A 362 11.20 -21.84 -1.64
CA GLN A 362 11.11 -20.78 -0.60
C GLN A 362 9.94 -21.01 0.38
N THR A 363 10.07 -20.49 1.61
CA THR A 363 9.03 -20.59 2.65
C THR A 363 8.35 -19.24 2.85
N THR A 364 7.09 -19.14 2.43
CA THR A 364 6.23 -17.97 2.65
C THR A 364 5.11 -18.38 3.61
N CYS A 365 4.86 -17.59 4.67
CA CYS A 365 3.67 -17.68 5.50
C CYS A 365 2.75 -16.48 5.19
N ILE A 366 1.61 -16.75 4.55
CA ILE A 366 0.57 -15.75 4.33
C ILE A 366 -0.55 -16.00 5.33
N THR A 367 -0.89 -14.99 6.14
CA THR A 367 -2.02 -15.03 7.07
C THR A 367 -3.12 -14.12 6.53
N ILE A 368 -4.29 -14.69 6.25
CA ILE A 368 -5.48 -13.96 5.81
C ILE A 368 -6.59 -14.21 6.83
N SER A 369 -7.02 -13.21 7.60
CA SER A 369 -8.03 -13.39 8.66
C SER A 369 -8.88 -12.15 8.89
N GLY A 370 -10.14 -12.32 9.31
CA GLY A 370 -11.00 -11.18 9.68
C GLY A 370 -11.43 -10.28 8.53
N ASN A 371 -11.13 -10.63 7.26
CA ASN A 371 -11.45 -9.77 6.13
C ASN A 371 -12.90 -9.95 5.67
N GLN A 372 -13.54 -8.86 5.27
CA GLN A 372 -14.86 -8.85 4.65
C GLN A 372 -14.72 -8.70 3.14
N TYR A 373 -15.40 -9.54 2.38
CA TYR A 373 -15.38 -9.55 0.93
C TYR A 373 -16.83 -9.43 0.43
N VAL A 374 -17.16 -8.38 -0.32
CA VAL A 374 -18.51 -8.09 -0.81
C VAL A 374 -18.48 -7.94 -2.34
N GLY A 375 -19.10 -8.87 -3.07
CA GLY A 375 -19.28 -8.83 -4.51
C GLY A 375 -20.77 -8.70 -4.83
N GLY A 376 -21.15 -7.74 -5.68
CA GLY A 376 -22.57 -7.48 -5.95
C GLY A 376 -23.33 -8.73 -6.42
N VAL A 377 -24.55 -8.87 -5.92
CA VAL A 377 -25.31 -10.13 -5.85
C VAL A 377 -26.01 -10.53 -7.17
N ASN A 378 -25.88 -9.73 -8.23
CA ASN A 378 -26.91 -9.70 -9.28
C ASN A 378 -26.47 -10.21 -10.66
N ASN A 379 -25.22 -10.67 -10.87
CA ASN A 379 -24.82 -11.19 -12.19
C ASN A 379 -23.82 -12.34 -12.10
N ILE A 380 -24.33 -13.57 -12.22
CA ILE A 380 -23.58 -14.83 -12.35
C ILE A 380 -22.60 -14.78 -13.56
N SER A 381 -22.88 -13.90 -14.54
CA SER A 381 -22.02 -13.65 -15.70
C SER A 381 -20.72 -12.93 -15.35
N GLN A 382 -20.66 -12.16 -14.26
CA GLN A 382 -19.47 -11.39 -13.89
C GLN A 382 -18.57 -12.23 -12.99
N LYS A 383 -17.43 -12.67 -13.53
CA LYS A 383 -16.39 -13.43 -12.82
C LYS A 383 -15.75 -12.53 -11.74
N ILE A 384 -16.34 -12.49 -10.55
CA ILE A 384 -15.78 -11.81 -9.37
C ILE A 384 -15.17 -12.88 -8.48
N SER A 385 -13.83 -12.92 -8.40
CA SER A 385 -13.13 -13.77 -7.43
C SER A 385 -12.66 -12.96 -6.23
N GLY A 386 -12.93 -13.47 -5.02
CA GLY A 386 -12.48 -12.83 -3.78
C GLY A 386 -10.96 -12.86 -3.65
N ILE A 387 -10.40 -14.07 -3.55
CA ILE A 387 -8.96 -14.30 -3.47
C ILE A 387 -8.52 -15.18 -4.64
N VAL A 388 -7.47 -14.78 -5.35
CA VAL A 388 -6.90 -15.54 -6.47
C VAL A 388 -5.43 -15.83 -6.21
N PHE A 389 -5.05 -17.10 -6.34
CA PHE A 389 -3.67 -17.55 -6.37
C PHE A 389 -3.31 -17.98 -7.80
N ASN A 390 -2.45 -17.21 -8.47
CA ASN A 390 -2.08 -17.41 -9.87
C ASN A 390 -0.91 -18.42 -10.01
N SER A 391 -0.82 -19.14 -11.12
CA SER A 391 0.03 -20.34 -11.34
C SER A 391 1.54 -20.14 -11.27
N SER A 392 2.07 -18.92 -11.23
CA SER A 392 3.51 -18.64 -11.16
C SER A 392 4.09 -18.58 -9.74
N LEU A 393 3.39 -19.09 -8.72
CA LEU A 393 3.73 -19.00 -7.28
C LEU A 393 4.81 -19.99 -6.81
N GLY A 394 5.83 -20.27 -7.63
CA GLY A 394 7.01 -21.01 -7.15
C GLY A 394 7.54 -20.39 -5.86
N GLY A 395 7.56 -21.16 -4.76
CA GLY A 395 8.10 -20.69 -3.47
C GLY A 395 7.10 -20.23 -2.39
N ILE A 396 5.77 -20.36 -2.58
CA ILE A 396 4.86 -20.38 -1.43
C ILE A 396 4.87 -21.80 -0.85
N THR A 397 5.00 -21.93 0.48
CA THR A 397 4.89 -23.23 1.18
C THR A 397 3.75 -23.30 2.16
N LYS A 398 3.28 -22.17 2.72
CA LYS A 398 2.19 -22.14 3.70
C LYS A 398 1.27 -20.93 3.52
N VAL A 399 0.01 -21.20 3.21
CA VAL A 399 -1.06 -20.20 3.26
C VAL A 399 -2.00 -20.56 4.41
N TYR A 400 -2.15 -19.65 5.37
CA TYR A 400 -3.15 -19.72 6.42
C TYR A 400 -4.30 -18.77 6.09
N ILE A 401 -5.46 -19.34 5.83
CA ILE A 401 -6.72 -18.59 5.70
C ILE A 401 -7.52 -18.89 6.97
N GLY A 402 -7.60 -17.89 7.84
CA GLY A 402 -8.24 -17.97 9.15
C GLY A 402 -9.77 -17.96 9.07
N ALA A 403 -10.38 -18.41 10.17
CA ALA A 403 -11.81 -18.68 10.31
C ALA A 403 -12.73 -17.44 10.26
N GLU A 404 -12.19 -16.22 10.24
CA GLU A 404 -12.95 -14.97 10.41
C GLU A 404 -13.11 -14.18 9.10
N ASN A 405 -12.80 -14.78 7.95
CA ASN A 405 -13.05 -14.12 6.67
C ASN A 405 -14.51 -14.29 6.24
N TYR A 406 -15.22 -13.19 6.00
CA TYR A 406 -16.60 -13.19 5.53
C TYR A 406 -16.68 -12.95 4.02
N PHE A 407 -17.35 -13.84 3.27
CA PHE A 407 -17.53 -13.71 1.82
C PHE A 407 -19.00 -13.62 1.43
N ASN A 408 -19.38 -12.52 0.81
CA ASN A 408 -20.67 -12.33 0.16
C ASN A 408 -20.47 -12.19 -1.36
N MET A 409 -20.18 -13.31 -2.05
CA MET A 409 -20.01 -13.41 -3.52
C MET A 409 -19.98 -14.84 -4.05
N TYR A 410 -20.11 -14.95 -5.38
CA TYR A 410 -20.17 -16.23 -6.12
C TYR A 410 -18.87 -17.04 -6.14
N SER A 411 -17.69 -16.42 -6.11
CA SER A 411 -16.40 -17.13 -6.16
C SER A 411 -15.48 -16.61 -5.06
N CYS A 412 -15.49 -17.24 -3.88
CA CYS A 412 -14.66 -16.78 -2.76
C CYS A 412 -13.16 -16.93 -3.05
N ILE A 413 -12.75 -18.09 -3.57
CA ILE A 413 -11.33 -18.42 -3.78
C ILE A 413 -11.13 -19.13 -5.13
N ARG A 414 -10.18 -18.64 -5.92
CA ARG A 414 -9.74 -19.25 -7.17
C ARG A 414 -8.27 -19.67 -7.06
N LEU A 415 -8.02 -20.96 -7.28
CA LEU A 415 -6.67 -21.50 -7.43
C LEU A 415 -6.43 -21.75 -8.91
N ASP A 416 -5.35 -21.22 -9.46
CA ASP A 416 -4.96 -21.56 -10.83
C ASP A 416 -4.54 -23.04 -10.91
N THR A 417 -4.79 -23.64 -12.07
CA THR A 417 -4.60 -25.07 -12.38
C THR A 417 -3.17 -25.56 -12.21
N ALA A 418 -2.18 -24.68 -12.35
CA ALA A 418 -0.77 -25.00 -12.18
C ALA A 418 -0.22 -24.78 -10.76
N LEU A 419 -1.04 -24.36 -9.79
CA LEU A 419 -0.63 -24.26 -8.39
C LEU A 419 -0.55 -25.66 -7.75
N ASP A 420 0.59 -26.01 -7.16
CA ASP A 420 0.68 -27.19 -6.30
C ASP A 420 -0.21 -26.98 -5.06
N ARG A 421 -1.32 -27.72 -4.98
CA ARG A 421 -2.32 -27.58 -3.91
C ARG A 421 -1.84 -28.14 -2.57
N SER A 422 -0.72 -28.89 -2.55
CA SER A 422 -0.09 -29.37 -1.30
C SER A 422 0.50 -28.24 -0.45
N VAL A 423 0.72 -27.07 -1.04
CA VAL A 423 1.22 -25.84 -0.41
C VAL A 423 0.23 -25.21 0.58
N ILE A 424 -1.04 -25.63 0.58
CA ILE A 424 -2.06 -25.11 1.49
C ILE A 424 -2.16 -26.04 2.70
N ASP A 425 -1.26 -25.80 3.67
CA ASP A 425 -1.11 -26.61 4.88
C ASP A 425 -2.37 -26.59 5.78
N ASN A 426 -3.16 -25.51 5.81
CA ASN A 426 -4.38 -25.42 6.60
C ASN A 426 -5.38 -24.41 6.00
N PHE A 427 -6.46 -24.94 5.41
CA PHE A 427 -7.60 -24.15 4.95
C PHE A 427 -8.74 -24.28 5.97
N VAL A 428 -9.08 -23.20 6.67
CA VAL A 428 -10.22 -23.15 7.59
C VAL A 428 -11.10 -21.96 7.22
N ALA A 429 -12.03 -22.18 6.29
CA ALA A 429 -13.08 -21.20 6.02
C ALA A 429 -14.32 -21.53 6.87
N ARG A 430 -14.75 -20.60 7.73
CA ARG A 430 -16.07 -20.65 8.35
C ARG A 430 -17.00 -19.71 7.58
N ASP A 431 -18.31 -20.01 7.59
CA ASP A 431 -19.36 -19.28 6.87
C ASP A 431 -19.27 -19.31 5.34
N ILE A 432 -19.16 -20.52 4.78
CA ILE A 432 -19.41 -20.83 3.36
C ILE A 432 -20.92 -20.99 3.08
N SER A 433 -21.81 -20.69 4.05
CA SER A 433 -23.27 -20.94 3.98
C SER A 433 -23.93 -20.48 2.69
N TRP A 434 -23.56 -19.32 2.16
CA TRP A 434 -24.12 -18.87 0.89
C TRP A 434 -23.57 -19.59 -0.35
N TYR A 435 -22.31 -20.04 -0.29
CA TYR A 435 -21.60 -20.70 -1.38
C TYR A 435 -22.05 -22.17 -1.56
N ALA A 436 -22.42 -22.85 -0.47
CA ALA A 436 -22.92 -24.23 -0.53
C ALA A 436 -24.36 -24.31 -1.08
N GLU A 437 -25.20 -23.33 -0.77
CA GLU A 437 -26.62 -23.32 -1.19
C GLU A 437 -26.81 -22.94 -2.68
N ASN A 438 -25.82 -22.33 -3.34
CA ASN A 438 -25.94 -21.79 -4.71
C ASN A 438 -24.97 -22.41 -5.74
N MET A 439 -24.29 -23.51 -5.41
CA MET A 439 -23.48 -24.25 -6.39
C MET A 439 -24.39 -24.94 -7.42
N ASN A 440 -24.30 -24.52 -8.68
CA ASN A 440 -24.92 -25.25 -9.79
C ASN A 440 -24.04 -26.45 -10.21
N ALA A 441 -24.65 -27.56 -10.62
CA ALA A 441 -23.96 -28.83 -10.91
C ALA A 441 -22.87 -28.73 -12.00
N THR A 442 -22.94 -27.73 -12.88
CA THR A 442 -21.98 -27.48 -13.97
C THR A 442 -20.63 -26.93 -13.49
N THR A 443 -20.58 -26.23 -12.35
CA THR A 443 -19.34 -25.66 -11.81
C THR A 443 -18.46 -26.71 -11.09
N LEU A 444 -19.08 -27.79 -10.61
CA LEU A 444 -18.44 -28.92 -9.93
C LEU A 444 -17.44 -29.69 -10.82
N GLY A 445 -17.68 -29.74 -12.15
CA GLY A 445 -16.79 -30.44 -13.09
C GLY A 445 -15.36 -29.89 -13.15
N SER A 446 -15.15 -28.65 -12.70
CA SER A 446 -13.84 -27.98 -12.68
C SER A 446 -12.99 -28.31 -11.44
N TYR A 447 -13.57 -28.94 -10.41
CA TYR A 447 -12.93 -29.20 -9.11
C TYR A 447 -12.75 -30.72 -8.89
N SER A 448 -11.93 -31.36 -9.72
CA SER A 448 -11.85 -32.82 -9.87
C SER A 448 -11.04 -33.59 -8.81
N ARG A 449 -10.78 -33.06 -7.60
CA ARG A 449 -10.17 -33.86 -6.50
C ARG A 449 -10.87 -33.67 -5.16
N ALA A 450 -11.24 -34.81 -4.55
CA ALA A 450 -12.06 -34.97 -3.36
C ALA A 450 -11.50 -34.29 -2.09
N ASP A 451 -10.18 -34.13 -1.97
CA ASP A 451 -9.53 -33.68 -0.73
C ASP A 451 -9.79 -32.19 -0.41
N PHE A 452 -9.83 -31.35 -1.45
CA PHE A 452 -10.13 -29.92 -1.28
C PHE A 452 -11.60 -29.70 -0.95
N LEU A 453 -12.49 -30.38 -1.68
CA LEU A 453 -13.92 -30.44 -1.39
C LEU A 453 -14.18 -30.96 0.04
N TRP A 454 -13.48 -32.00 0.47
CA TRP A 454 -13.59 -32.54 1.82
C TRP A 454 -13.12 -31.57 2.90
N LYS A 455 -12.00 -30.86 2.71
CA LYS A 455 -11.54 -29.82 3.66
C LYS A 455 -12.54 -28.66 3.78
N VAL A 456 -13.12 -28.24 2.65
CA VAL A 456 -14.16 -27.20 2.58
C VAL A 456 -15.47 -27.68 3.24
N MET A 457 -15.92 -28.91 2.95
CA MET A 457 -17.16 -29.48 3.48
C MET A 457 -17.05 -29.87 4.96
N LYS A 458 -15.87 -30.30 5.45
CA LYS A 458 -15.62 -30.56 6.86
C LYS A 458 -15.75 -29.30 7.71
N ALA A 459 -15.36 -28.14 7.18
CA ALA A 459 -15.58 -26.87 7.86
C ALA A 459 -17.08 -26.50 7.95
N TYR A 460 -17.88 -26.87 6.94
CA TYR A 460 -19.34 -26.68 6.93
C TYR A 460 -20.10 -27.58 7.93
N LEU A 461 -19.70 -28.85 8.03
CA LEU A 461 -20.32 -29.83 8.92
C LEU A 461 -19.99 -29.63 10.41
N LEU A 462 -18.98 -28.82 10.75
CA LEU A 462 -18.53 -28.58 12.12
C LEU A 462 -19.08 -27.27 12.74
N THR A 463 -19.85 -26.47 12.01
CA THR A 463 -20.56 -25.29 12.55
C THR A 463 -21.98 -25.69 13.00
N PRO A 464 -22.29 -25.72 14.32
CA PRO A 464 -23.52 -26.36 14.82
C PRO A 464 -24.81 -25.54 14.64
N THR A 465 -24.77 -24.34 14.06
CA THR A 465 -25.82 -23.34 14.27
C THR A 465 -26.78 -23.10 13.11
N TYR A 466 -26.56 -23.62 11.91
CA TYR A 466 -27.48 -23.44 10.78
C TYR A 466 -27.48 -24.65 9.84
N ILE A 467 -28.23 -25.69 10.18
CA ILE A 467 -28.72 -26.66 9.19
C ILE A 467 -30.04 -26.09 8.69
N SER A 468 -30.02 -25.35 7.58
CA SER A 468 -31.24 -24.98 6.87
C SER A 468 -31.86 -26.25 6.28
N THR A 469 -33.18 -26.38 6.36
CA THR A 469 -33.96 -27.58 5.97
C THR A 469 -34.01 -27.84 4.46
N ASN A 470 -33.19 -27.16 3.64
CA ASN A 470 -33.30 -27.14 2.19
C ASN A 470 -32.02 -27.59 1.45
N VAL A 471 -31.26 -28.53 2.01
CA VAL A 471 -30.23 -29.21 1.22
C VAL A 471 -30.92 -30.24 0.32
N SER A 472 -30.86 -30.06 -1.00
CA SER A 472 -31.45 -31.01 -1.95
C SER A 472 -30.88 -32.42 -1.75
N GLU A 473 -31.73 -33.45 -1.83
CA GLU A 473 -31.34 -34.86 -1.67
C GLU A 473 -30.21 -35.26 -2.62
N SER A 474 -30.07 -34.62 -3.79
CA SER A 474 -28.96 -34.86 -4.72
C SER A 474 -27.59 -34.46 -4.17
N VAL A 475 -27.52 -33.42 -3.33
CA VAL A 475 -26.27 -32.97 -2.69
C VAL A 475 -25.91 -33.90 -1.55
N LEU A 476 -26.89 -34.32 -0.73
CA LEU A 476 -26.70 -35.29 0.34
C LEU A 476 -26.30 -36.68 -0.21
N SER A 477 -26.92 -37.12 -1.31
CA SER A 477 -26.59 -38.35 -2.02
C SER A 477 -25.13 -38.37 -2.47
N GLN A 478 -24.63 -37.30 -3.09
CA GLN A 478 -23.24 -37.23 -3.54
C GLN A 478 -22.23 -37.17 -2.38
N VAL A 479 -22.60 -36.55 -1.26
CA VAL A 479 -21.79 -36.52 -0.02
C VAL A 479 -21.63 -37.90 0.58
N VAL A 480 -22.71 -38.70 0.62
CA VAL A 480 -22.68 -40.08 1.13
C VAL A 480 -21.84 -40.98 0.20
N SER A 481 -21.98 -40.82 -1.12
CA SER A 481 -21.16 -41.56 -2.09
C SER A 481 -19.65 -41.26 -1.94
N TYR A 482 -19.28 -40.01 -1.64
CA TYR A 482 -17.88 -39.63 -1.44
C TYR A 482 -17.30 -40.06 -0.08
N GLN A 483 -18.11 -40.08 0.99
CA GLN A 483 -17.68 -40.63 2.29
C GLN A 483 -17.33 -42.13 2.19
N GLN A 484 -18.02 -42.86 1.30
CA GLN A 484 -17.76 -44.28 1.06
C GLN A 484 -16.47 -44.55 0.28
N MET A 485 -15.96 -43.57 -0.49
CA MET A 485 -14.73 -43.74 -1.28
C MET A 485 -13.43 -43.49 -0.49
N MET A 486 -13.48 -42.88 0.71
CA MET A 486 -12.31 -42.31 1.40
C MET A 486 -11.99 -42.91 2.78
N ARG A 487 -12.60 -44.04 3.18
CA ARG A 487 -12.26 -44.72 4.45
C ARG A 487 -11.90 -46.20 4.26
N THR A 488 -10.83 -46.62 4.92
CA THR A 488 -10.60 -47.99 5.39
C THR A 488 -11.87 -48.52 6.08
N PRO A 489 -12.25 -49.79 5.88
CA PRO A 489 -13.64 -50.20 6.04
C PRO A 489 -14.01 -50.36 7.52
N VAL A 490 -14.81 -49.43 8.04
CA VAL A 490 -15.74 -49.72 9.12
C VAL A 490 -17.10 -49.89 8.46
N ILE A 491 -17.44 -51.13 8.14
CA ILE A 491 -18.75 -51.47 7.56
C ILE A 491 -19.80 -51.28 8.65
N THR A 492 -20.54 -50.17 8.58
CA THR A 492 -21.83 -50.03 9.27
C THR A 492 -22.91 -50.28 8.22
N ILE A 493 -23.57 -51.44 8.28
CA ILE A 493 -24.64 -51.80 7.34
C ILE A 493 -25.90 -51.06 7.76
N GLN A 494 -26.25 -49.99 7.04
CA GLN A 494 -27.60 -49.41 7.04
C GLN A 494 -28.20 -49.54 5.64
N ASN A 495 -29.21 -50.41 5.53
CA ASN A 495 -30.22 -50.54 4.47
C ASN A 495 -29.74 -50.54 3.00
N ILE A 496 -29.25 -51.69 2.54
CA ILE A 496 -29.33 -52.06 1.12
C ILE A 496 -30.45 -53.10 0.98
N THR A 497 -31.70 -52.65 0.85
CA THR A 497 -32.85 -53.54 0.58
C THR A 497 -33.71 -53.10 -0.60
N SER A 498 -33.38 -52.04 -1.33
CA SER A 498 -34.31 -51.49 -2.33
C SER A 498 -34.06 -51.87 -3.79
N ASN A 499 -32.96 -52.54 -4.19
CA ASN A 499 -32.68 -52.77 -5.61
C ASN A 499 -32.00 -54.13 -5.96
N PHE A 500 -32.47 -55.25 -5.41
CA PHE A 500 -32.07 -56.58 -5.91
C PHE A 500 -33.27 -57.37 -6.45
N PRO A 501 -33.09 -58.19 -7.50
CA PRO A 501 -34.12 -59.13 -7.96
C PRO A 501 -34.54 -60.09 -6.82
N PRO A 502 -35.82 -60.50 -6.72
CA PRO A 502 -36.38 -61.19 -5.56
C PRO A 502 -35.85 -62.61 -5.29
N TYR A 503 -34.83 -63.08 -6.02
CA TYR A 503 -34.39 -64.48 -6.03
C TYR A 503 -33.06 -64.74 -5.30
N PHE A 504 -32.44 -63.71 -4.72
CA PHE A 504 -31.19 -63.84 -3.97
C PHE A 504 -31.31 -63.24 -2.57
N SER A 505 -30.77 -63.95 -1.57
CA SER A 505 -30.58 -63.44 -0.22
C SER A 505 -29.10 -63.43 0.14
N PHE A 506 -28.67 -62.43 0.90
CA PHE A 506 -27.31 -62.34 1.44
C PHE A 506 -27.30 -62.85 2.89
N SER A 507 -26.28 -63.63 3.24
CA SER A 507 -25.92 -63.89 4.64
C SER A 507 -24.45 -63.59 4.88
N ALA A 508 -24.11 -62.99 6.02
CA ALA A 508 -22.74 -62.78 6.45
C ALA A 508 -22.44 -63.63 7.69
N THR A 509 -21.34 -64.34 7.69
CA THR A 509 -20.88 -65.15 8.83
C THR A 509 -19.52 -64.65 9.30
N ASN A 510 -19.42 -64.32 10.58
CA ASN A 510 -18.14 -63.98 11.21
C ASN A 510 -17.34 -65.26 11.49
N LEU A 511 -16.10 -65.30 11.02
CA LEU A 511 -15.14 -66.35 11.34
C LEU A 511 -14.35 -65.97 12.60
N SER A 512 -13.86 -66.99 13.32
CA SER A 512 -13.12 -66.82 14.57
C SER A 512 -11.80 -66.08 14.44
N ASN A 513 -11.27 -65.92 13.22
CA ASN A 513 -10.08 -65.12 12.92
C ASN A 513 -10.39 -63.65 12.59
N GLY A 514 -11.65 -63.21 12.73
CA GLY A 514 -12.07 -61.83 12.48
C GLY A 514 -12.44 -61.53 11.02
N SER A 515 -12.35 -62.51 10.11
CA SER A 515 -12.83 -62.36 8.74
C SER A 515 -14.35 -62.52 8.65
N ILE A 516 -14.98 -61.87 7.67
CA ILE A 516 -16.41 -62.00 7.37
C ILE A 516 -16.57 -62.67 6.00
N VAL A 517 -17.31 -63.78 5.94
CA VAL A 517 -17.66 -64.44 4.68
C VAL A 517 -19.06 -64.02 4.27
N PHE A 518 -19.21 -63.55 3.03
CA PHE A 518 -20.50 -63.20 2.43
C PHE A 518 -20.96 -64.33 1.51
N ASN A 519 -22.10 -64.93 1.82
CA ASN A 519 -22.72 -65.94 0.97
C ASN A 519 -23.86 -65.33 0.17
N LEU A 520 -23.84 -65.54 -1.14
CA LEU A 520 -24.96 -65.26 -2.02
C LEU A 520 -25.82 -66.53 -2.14
N ILE A 521 -26.99 -66.53 -1.52
CA ILE A 521 -27.88 -67.70 -1.50
C ILE A 521 -28.95 -67.47 -2.56
N LYS A 522 -29.05 -68.38 -3.55
CA LYS A 522 -30.16 -68.43 -4.49
C LYS A 522 -31.35 -69.11 -3.80
N ASN A 523 -32.48 -68.42 -3.70
CA ASN A 523 -33.68 -68.98 -3.07
C ASN A 523 -34.34 -70.03 -3.99
N ALA A 524 -34.65 -71.21 -3.44
CA ALA A 524 -34.93 -72.45 -4.17
C ALA A 524 -36.28 -72.53 -4.90
N THR A 525 -36.99 -71.42 -5.10
CA THR A 525 -38.31 -71.40 -5.78
C THR A 525 -38.20 -70.72 -7.14
N ALA A 526 -37.49 -71.35 -8.07
CA ALA A 526 -37.63 -71.09 -9.50
C ALA A 526 -37.79 -72.44 -10.24
N PRO A 527 -38.88 -72.65 -10.98
CA PRO A 527 -39.10 -73.89 -11.71
C PRO A 527 -38.18 -73.99 -12.92
N GLY A 528 -37.41 -75.09 -12.97
CA GLY A 528 -36.90 -75.77 -14.17
C GLY A 528 -36.24 -74.94 -15.27
N ASN A 529 -34.92 -75.03 -15.38
CA ASN A 529 -34.28 -75.58 -16.59
C ASN A 529 -32.80 -75.85 -16.30
N GLY A 530 -32.40 -77.10 -16.51
CA GLY A 530 -31.10 -77.63 -16.11
C GLY A 530 -29.92 -76.92 -16.76
N ARG A 531 -29.01 -76.42 -15.92
CA ARG A 531 -27.57 -76.24 -16.16
C ARG A 531 -26.91 -76.10 -14.80
N GLY A 532 -25.81 -76.84 -14.59
CA GLY A 532 -25.23 -77.19 -13.30
C GLY A 532 -24.83 -76.02 -12.39
N ASP A 533 -24.84 -76.32 -11.09
CA ASP A 533 -24.41 -75.45 -10.01
C ASP A 533 -22.93 -75.06 -10.17
N VAL A 534 -22.64 -73.76 -10.16
CA VAL A 534 -21.29 -73.22 -9.99
C VAL A 534 -21.30 -72.43 -8.69
N SER A 535 -20.81 -73.04 -7.61
CA SER A 535 -20.42 -72.31 -6.40
C SER A 535 -19.10 -71.60 -6.68
N ALA A 536 -19.11 -70.27 -6.75
CA ALA A 536 -17.90 -69.47 -6.78
C ALA A 536 -17.64 -68.92 -5.37
N ASP A 537 -16.71 -69.53 -4.64
CA ASP A 537 -16.19 -68.96 -3.40
C ASP A 537 -15.21 -67.83 -3.77
N VAL A 538 -15.55 -66.58 -3.42
CA VAL A 538 -14.63 -65.46 -3.50
C VAL A 538 -13.96 -65.29 -2.14
N ILE A 539 -12.76 -65.85 -1.98
CA ILE A 539 -11.91 -65.63 -0.80
C ILE A 539 -11.06 -64.39 -1.07
N LEU A 540 -11.29 -63.30 -0.32
CA LEU A 540 -10.38 -62.15 -0.28
C LEU A 540 -9.37 -62.36 0.85
N ASP A 541 -8.11 -62.63 0.49
CA ASP A 541 -6.99 -62.74 1.43
C ASP A 541 -6.47 -61.34 1.80
N ALA A 542 -6.48 -61.01 3.09
CA ALA A 542 -6.12 -59.69 3.63
C ALA A 542 -4.64 -59.57 4.04
N THR A 543 -3.75 -60.46 3.58
CA THR A 543 -2.34 -60.48 4.03
C THR A 543 -1.35 -59.63 3.22
N GLN A 544 -1.75 -58.95 2.14
CA GLN A 544 -0.80 -58.25 1.25
C GLN A 544 -0.56 -56.74 1.47
N TYR A 545 -1.12 -56.10 2.50
CA TYR A 545 -0.92 -54.67 2.75
C TYR A 545 -0.51 -54.37 4.20
N LEU A 546 0.71 -54.75 4.57
CA LEU A 546 1.42 -54.18 5.72
C LEU A 546 2.76 -53.61 5.24
N ALA A 547 2.85 -52.29 5.14
CA ALA A 547 4.11 -51.56 5.27
C ALA A 547 4.08 -50.77 6.60
N PRO A 548 5.22 -50.58 7.28
CA PRO A 548 5.28 -50.28 8.70
C PRO A 548 4.99 -48.80 9.02
N LEU A 549 4.50 -48.57 10.24
CA LEU A 549 4.16 -47.28 10.86
C LEU A 549 5.29 -46.24 10.84
#